data_AF-A0A7K0A7E5-F1
#
_entry.id   AF-A0A7K0A7E5-F1
#
_cell.length_a   1.000
_cell.length_b   1.000
_cell.length_c   1.000
_cell.angle_alpha   90.00
_cell.angle_beta   90.00
_cell.angle_gamma   90.00
#
_symmetry.space_group_name_H-M   'P 1'
#
loop_
_entity.id
_entity.type
_entity.pdbx_description
1 polymer ?
#
loop_
_entity_poly.entity_id
_entity_poly.type
_entity_poly.pdbx_seq_one_letter_code
_entity_poly.pdbx_strand_id
1 'polypeptide(L)'
;RARLMTLVARRADDPAASPLAVEDARKALDLPDGRLVSALLKPPLGVRNGVIVHAAAPDTLAPAVREAVDELERRLGDRAFAVPTEDELAALGLGATEVAAAIRAGRLLRLAPGVVLLPDTVGRSPSLLAGLPQPFTAGEAREALGTTRKVVIPLLELLAGRGRTRRVADGRHVVTGR
;
A
#
# COMPACT_ATOMS: atom_id res chain seq x y z
N ARG A 1 -7.69 -16.82 -26.89
CA ARG A 1 -7.79 -17.15 -25.44
C ARG A 1 -6.49 -17.69 -24.85
N ALA A 2 -5.90 -18.78 -25.36
CA ALA A 2 -4.66 -19.35 -24.79
C ALA A 2 -3.53 -18.31 -24.62
N ARG A 3 -3.25 -17.52 -25.66
CA ARG A 3 -2.27 -16.41 -25.62
C ARG A 3 -2.55 -15.37 -24.52
N LEU A 4 -3.83 -15.01 -24.29
CA LEU A 4 -4.21 -14.10 -23.21
C LEU A 4 -3.85 -14.68 -21.84
N MET A 5 -4.14 -15.97 -21.63
CA MET A 5 -3.81 -16.63 -20.36
C MET A 5 -2.30 -16.73 -20.16
N THR A 6 -1.51 -16.97 -21.21
CA THR A 6 -0.04 -16.93 -21.13
C THR A 6 0.48 -15.55 -20.74
N LEU A 7 -0.09 -14.47 -21.29
CA LEU A 7 0.29 -13.10 -20.92
C LEU A 7 -0.04 -12.80 -19.45
N VAL A 8 -1.21 -13.23 -18.97
CA VAL A 8 -1.61 -13.06 -17.57
C VAL A 8 -0.71 -13.88 -16.63
N ALA A 9 -0.45 -15.14 -16.95
CA ALA A 9 0.38 -16.03 -16.14
C ALA A 9 1.80 -15.49 -15.99
N ARG A 10 2.46 -15.14 -17.11
CA ARG A 10 3.81 -14.55 -17.08
C ARG A 10 3.91 -13.31 -16.20
N ARG A 11 2.84 -12.52 -16.14
CA ARG A 11 2.79 -11.28 -15.36
C ARG A 11 2.45 -11.53 -13.90
N ALA A 12 1.70 -12.59 -13.60
CA ALA A 12 1.48 -13.08 -12.24
C ALA A 12 2.74 -13.70 -11.64
N ASP A 13 3.60 -14.30 -12.46
CA ASP A 13 4.90 -14.85 -12.07
C ASP A 13 5.98 -13.77 -11.86
N ASP A 14 5.72 -12.52 -12.28
CA ASP A 14 6.61 -11.38 -12.10
C ASP A 14 6.09 -10.48 -10.96
N PRO A 15 6.72 -10.51 -9.78
CA PRO A 15 6.32 -9.68 -8.64
C PRO A 15 6.37 -8.17 -8.93
N ALA A 16 7.23 -7.74 -9.86
CA ALA A 16 7.38 -6.34 -10.25
C ALA A 16 6.23 -5.85 -11.12
N ALA A 17 5.59 -6.78 -11.83
CA ALA A 17 4.75 -6.42 -12.92
C ALA A 17 3.51 -5.68 -12.43
N SER A 18 3.21 -4.57 -13.11
CA SER A 18 1.89 -3.98 -12.98
C SER A 18 0.85 -4.92 -13.57
N PRO A 19 -0.41 -4.86 -13.13
CA PRO A 19 -1.49 -5.65 -13.73
C PRO A 19 -1.55 -5.46 -15.25
N LEU A 20 -1.97 -6.49 -15.97
CA LEU A 20 -2.07 -6.40 -17.43
C LEU A 20 -3.23 -5.45 -17.79
N ALA A 21 -2.95 -4.31 -18.43
CA ALA A 21 -4.01 -3.44 -18.91
C ALA A 21 -4.79 -4.11 -20.05
N VAL A 22 -6.10 -3.85 -20.11
CA VAL A 22 -6.96 -4.36 -21.19
C VAL A 22 -6.45 -3.90 -22.56
N GLU A 23 -5.97 -2.66 -22.65
CA GLU A 23 -5.41 -2.12 -23.90
C GLU A 23 -4.09 -2.77 -24.32
N ASP A 24 -3.23 -3.13 -23.35
CA ASP A 24 -1.98 -3.83 -23.65
C ASP A 24 -2.27 -5.26 -24.13
N ALA A 25 -3.22 -5.94 -23.49
CA ALA A 25 -3.71 -7.23 -23.94
C ALA A 25 -4.35 -7.16 -25.33
N ARG A 26 -5.13 -6.11 -25.61
CA ARG A 26 -5.76 -5.87 -26.92
C ARG A 26 -4.69 -5.75 -28.01
N LYS A 27 -3.68 -4.90 -27.79
CA LYS A 27 -2.55 -4.72 -28.72
C LYS A 27 -1.76 -6.01 -28.91
N ALA A 28 -1.42 -6.71 -27.83
CA ALA A 28 -0.63 -7.94 -27.89
C ALA A 28 -1.36 -9.11 -28.60
N LEU A 29 -2.70 -9.08 -28.63
CA LEU A 29 -3.53 -10.07 -29.30
C LEU A 29 -4.00 -9.62 -30.69
N ASP A 30 -3.60 -8.42 -31.13
CA ASP A 30 -4.04 -7.79 -32.38
C ASP A 30 -5.58 -7.73 -32.51
N LEU A 31 -6.25 -7.34 -31.43
CA LEU A 31 -7.72 -7.24 -31.39
C LEU A 31 -8.19 -5.82 -31.74
N PRO A 32 -9.30 -5.68 -32.48
CA PRO A 32 -9.81 -4.36 -32.88
C PRO A 32 -10.40 -3.55 -31.72
N ASP A 33 -10.89 -4.20 -30.66
CA ASP A 33 -11.57 -3.55 -29.51
C ASP A 33 -11.22 -4.27 -28.20
N GLY A 34 -11.02 -3.49 -27.11
CA GLY A 34 -10.77 -4.00 -25.76
C GLY A 34 -11.93 -4.80 -25.17
N ARG A 35 -13.17 -4.55 -25.62
CA ARG A 35 -14.35 -5.36 -25.25
C ARG A 35 -14.19 -6.83 -25.61
N LEU A 36 -13.46 -7.13 -26.69
CA LEU A 36 -13.16 -8.51 -27.09
C LEU A 36 -12.21 -9.19 -26.10
N VAL A 37 -11.26 -8.45 -25.51
CA VAL A 37 -10.42 -8.98 -24.42
C VAL A 37 -11.29 -9.34 -23.23
N SER A 38 -12.19 -8.43 -22.82
CA SER A 38 -13.12 -8.69 -21.71
C SER A 38 -14.01 -9.91 -21.95
N ALA A 39 -14.51 -10.09 -23.17
CA ALA A 39 -15.33 -11.26 -23.54
C ALA A 39 -14.55 -12.59 -23.53
N LEU A 40 -13.21 -12.54 -23.66
CA LEU A 40 -12.34 -13.72 -23.57
C LEU A 40 -12.02 -14.12 -22.12
N LEU A 41 -12.21 -13.21 -21.16
CA LEU A 41 -12.00 -13.48 -19.74
C LEU A 41 -13.14 -14.34 -19.19
N LYS A 42 -12.77 -15.27 -18.32
CA LYS A 42 -13.69 -16.09 -17.53
C LYS A 42 -13.16 -16.15 -16.10
N PRO A 43 -14.02 -16.45 -15.11
CA PRO A 43 -13.56 -16.74 -13.76
C PRO A 43 -12.36 -17.71 -13.77
N PRO A 44 -11.34 -17.44 -12.95
CA PRO A 44 -11.35 -16.44 -11.88
C PRO A 44 -10.88 -15.03 -12.30
N LEU A 45 -10.67 -14.74 -13.59
CA LEU A 45 -10.19 -13.44 -14.06
C LEU A 45 -11.33 -12.47 -14.38
N GLY A 46 -11.09 -11.19 -14.17
CA GLY A 46 -12.00 -10.09 -14.48
C GLY A 46 -11.27 -8.78 -14.76
N VAL A 47 -12.03 -7.72 -15.03
CA VAL A 47 -11.50 -6.36 -15.24
C VAL A 47 -11.89 -5.46 -14.09
N ARG A 48 -10.92 -4.74 -13.53
CA ARG A 48 -11.14 -3.68 -12.53
C ARG A 48 -10.35 -2.46 -12.95
N ASN A 49 -11.01 -1.30 -13.06
CA ASN A 49 -10.36 -0.05 -13.47
C ASN A 49 -9.49 -0.18 -14.73
N GLY A 50 -9.96 -0.93 -15.74
CA GLY A 50 -9.25 -1.10 -17.01
C GLY A 50 -8.06 -2.07 -16.99
N VAL A 51 -7.78 -2.73 -15.86
CA VAL A 51 -6.75 -3.77 -15.76
C VAL A 51 -7.34 -5.15 -15.50
N ILE A 52 -6.69 -6.18 -16.03
CA ILE A 52 -7.02 -7.59 -15.85
C ILE A 52 -6.44 -8.05 -14.52
N VAL A 53 -7.31 -8.54 -13.64
CA VAL A 53 -6.97 -9.01 -12.30
C VAL A 53 -7.71 -10.30 -11.99
N HIS A 54 -7.30 -10.97 -10.91
CA HIS A 54 -8.12 -12.01 -10.32
C HIS A 54 -9.36 -11.35 -9.70
N ALA A 55 -10.56 -11.75 -10.14
CA ALA A 55 -11.82 -11.08 -9.81
C ALA A 55 -12.14 -11.13 -8.31
N ALA A 56 -11.75 -12.22 -7.64
CA ALA A 56 -11.92 -12.36 -6.19
C ALA A 56 -10.78 -11.73 -5.36
N ALA A 57 -9.71 -11.23 -6.01
CA ALA A 57 -8.59 -10.66 -5.27
C ALA A 57 -8.89 -9.22 -4.82
N PRO A 58 -8.60 -8.87 -3.55
CA PRO A 58 -8.85 -7.53 -3.03
C PRO A 58 -7.99 -6.46 -3.71
N ASP A 59 -6.82 -6.83 -4.24
CA ASP A 59 -5.88 -5.92 -4.87
C ASP A 59 -5.30 -6.54 -6.17
N THR A 60 -4.22 -5.94 -6.68
CA THR A 60 -3.65 -6.31 -7.97
C THR A 60 -2.29 -7.01 -7.88
N LEU A 61 -1.91 -7.48 -6.69
CA LEU A 61 -0.64 -8.17 -6.44
C LEU A 61 -0.61 -9.59 -7.05
N ALA A 62 0.59 -10.00 -7.43
CA ALA A 62 0.92 -11.40 -7.69
C ALA A 62 0.57 -12.26 -6.46
N PRO A 63 0.12 -13.53 -6.63
CA PRO A 63 -0.31 -14.37 -5.52
C PRO A 63 0.73 -14.50 -4.39
N ALA A 64 2.00 -14.77 -4.73
CA ALA A 64 3.06 -14.91 -3.72
C ALA A 64 3.32 -13.61 -2.94
N VAL A 65 3.28 -12.45 -3.61
CA VAL A 65 3.45 -11.14 -2.96
C VAL A 65 2.27 -10.84 -2.03
N ARG A 66 1.06 -11.19 -2.46
CA ARG A 66 -0.15 -11.04 -1.63
C ARG A 66 -0.04 -11.87 -0.36
N GLU A 67 0.32 -13.14 -0.45
CA GLU A 67 0.47 -14.02 0.71
C GLU A 67 1.53 -13.48 1.69
N ALA A 68 2.67 -13.01 1.17
CA ALA A 68 3.71 -12.38 1.97
C ALA A 68 3.24 -11.09 2.67
N VAL A 69 2.45 -10.25 1.98
CA VAL A 69 1.87 -9.03 2.55
C VAL A 69 0.79 -9.35 3.58
N ASP A 70 -0.06 -10.35 3.34
CA ASP A 70 -1.09 -10.80 4.28
C ASP A 70 -0.43 -11.29 5.60
N GLU A 71 0.66 -12.04 5.50
CA GLU A 71 1.44 -12.47 6.67
C GLU A 71 2.13 -11.29 7.38
N LEU A 72 2.68 -10.33 6.63
CA LEU A 72 3.26 -9.12 7.21
C LEU A 72 2.20 -8.32 7.98
N GLU A 73 1.03 -8.11 7.39
CA GLU A 73 -0.10 -7.42 8.02
C GLU A 73 -0.53 -8.13 9.30
N ARG A 74 -0.60 -9.48 9.28
CA ARG A 74 -0.91 -10.27 10.49
C ARG A 74 0.15 -10.10 11.57
N ARG A 75 1.44 -10.07 11.23
CA ARG A 75 2.55 -9.85 12.18
C ARG A 75 2.54 -8.45 12.78
N LEU A 76 2.19 -7.44 11.98
CA LEU A 76 2.19 -6.04 12.38
C LEU A 76 0.87 -5.57 12.98
N GLY A 77 -0.22 -6.33 12.83
CA GLY A 77 -1.59 -5.91 13.18
C GLY A 77 -1.77 -5.41 14.61
N ASP A 78 -1.06 -6.02 15.56
CA ASP A 78 -1.11 -5.63 16.97
C ASP A 78 -0.10 -4.51 17.32
N ARG A 79 0.83 -4.18 16.42
CA ARG A 79 1.93 -3.24 16.64
C ARG A 79 1.74 -1.97 15.81
N ALA A 80 0.94 -1.05 16.33
CA ALA A 80 0.79 0.26 15.71
C ALA A 80 2.17 0.94 15.52
N PHE A 81 2.42 1.49 14.32
CA PHE A 81 3.66 2.19 13.96
C PHE A 81 4.95 1.35 13.97
N ALA A 82 4.85 0.02 14.04
CA ALA A 82 5.99 -0.85 13.80
C ALA A 82 6.45 -0.72 12.35
N VAL A 83 7.75 -0.49 12.19
CA VAL A 83 8.43 -0.47 10.89
C VAL A 83 9.13 -1.82 10.75
N PRO A 84 8.74 -2.67 9.80
CA PRO A 84 9.43 -3.92 9.57
C PRO A 84 10.86 -3.65 9.13
N THR A 85 11.80 -4.45 9.63
CA THR A 85 13.20 -4.38 9.21
C THR A 85 13.38 -4.96 7.81
N GLU A 86 14.52 -4.67 7.18
CA GLU A 86 14.86 -5.28 5.88
C GLU A 86 14.93 -6.80 5.98
N ASP A 87 15.47 -7.35 7.07
CA ASP A 87 15.53 -8.79 7.32
C ASP A 87 14.15 -9.42 7.50
N GLU A 88 13.23 -8.74 8.20
CA GLU A 88 11.84 -9.21 8.37
C GLU A 88 11.09 -9.25 7.04
N LEU A 89 11.31 -8.24 6.18
CA LEU A 89 10.77 -8.21 4.82
C LEU A 89 11.39 -9.31 3.96
N ALA A 90 12.71 -9.46 3.99
CA ALA A 90 13.45 -10.48 3.23
C ALA A 90 13.02 -11.90 3.63
N ALA A 91 12.78 -12.15 4.92
CA ALA A 91 12.28 -13.44 5.41
C ALA A 91 10.89 -13.80 4.88
N LEU A 92 10.11 -12.80 4.42
CA LEU A 92 8.82 -12.99 3.74
C LEU A 92 8.95 -12.98 2.21
N GLY A 93 10.15 -12.89 1.66
CA GLY A 93 10.37 -12.72 0.23
C GLY A 93 9.98 -11.34 -0.31
N LEU A 94 9.81 -10.34 0.57
CA LEU A 94 9.47 -8.97 0.19
C LEU A 94 10.74 -8.14 -0.06
N GLY A 95 11.25 -8.20 -1.28
CA GLY A 95 12.32 -7.32 -1.75
C GLY A 95 11.80 -5.92 -2.12
N ALA A 96 12.70 -5.08 -2.65
CA ALA A 96 12.36 -3.70 -3.04
C ALA A 96 11.23 -3.64 -4.08
N THR A 97 11.21 -4.61 -4.99
CA THR A 97 10.25 -4.74 -6.09
C THR A 97 8.86 -5.10 -5.57
N GLU A 98 8.78 -6.09 -4.68
CA GLU A 98 7.57 -6.59 -4.05
C GLU A 98 6.96 -5.52 -3.16
N VAL A 99 7.80 -4.84 -2.36
CA VAL A 99 7.38 -3.69 -1.54
C VAL A 99 6.83 -2.57 -2.43
N ALA A 100 7.46 -2.26 -3.56
CA ALA A 100 6.95 -1.27 -4.49
C ALA A 100 5.60 -1.69 -5.10
N ALA A 101 5.40 -2.96 -5.43
CA ALA A 101 4.13 -3.49 -5.90
C ALA A 101 3.04 -3.36 -4.80
N ALA A 102 3.35 -3.73 -3.56
CA ALA A 102 2.46 -3.59 -2.41
C ALA A 102 2.06 -2.13 -2.13
N ILE A 103 2.98 -1.18 -2.31
CA ILE A 103 2.69 0.26 -2.20
C ILE A 103 1.74 0.71 -3.33
N ARG A 104 1.98 0.30 -4.58
CA ARG A 104 1.08 0.62 -5.70
C ARG A 104 -0.32 0.02 -5.51
N ALA A 105 -0.38 -1.18 -4.94
CA ALA A 105 -1.63 -1.86 -4.59
C ALA A 105 -2.34 -1.23 -3.38
N GLY A 106 -1.72 -0.26 -2.69
CA GLY A 106 -2.29 0.40 -1.52
C GLY A 106 -2.32 -0.46 -0.26
N ARG A 107 -1.61 -1.59 -0.24
CA ARG A 107 -1.50 -2.50 0.92
C ARG A 107 -0.41 -2.08 1.89
N LEU A 108 0.64 -1.43 1.38
CA LEU A 108 1.71 -0.82 2.18
C LEU A 108 1.81 0.68 1.89
N LEU A 109 2.37 1.43 2.84
CA LEU A 109 2.65 2.85 2.69
C LEU A 109 4.13 3.11 2.93
N ARG A 110 4.79 3.80 1.99
CA ARG A 110 6.10 4.38 2.23
C ARG A 110 5.93 5.76 2.85
N LEU A 111 6.32 5.89 4.11
CA LEU A 111 6.23 7.16 4.83
C LEU A 111 7.47 8.03 4.58
N ALA A 112 8.64 7.42 4.51
CA ALA A 112 9.93 8.05 4.25
C ALA A 112 10.91 7.02 3.64
N PRO A 113 12.11 7.42 3.18
CA PRO A 113 13.15 6.47 2.78
C PRO A 113 13.44 5.45 3.89
N GLY A 114 13.31 4.16 3.56
CA GLY A 114 13.47 3.06 4.52
C GLY A 114 12.42 3.01 5.64
N VAL A 115 11.26 3.66 5.48
CA VAL A 115 10.15 3.59 6.44
C VAL A 115 8.89 3.15 5.70
N VAL A 116 8.52 1.89 5.88
CA VAL A 116 7.29 1.30 5.36
C VAL A 116 6.36 0.99 6.53
N LEU A 117 5.08 1.27 6.37
CA LEU A 117 4.03 1.06 7.38
C LEU A 117 2.79 0.44 6.75
N LEU A 118 1.93 -0.12 7.59
CA LEU A 118 0.56 -0.43 7.20
C LEU A 118 -0.23 0.88 7.00
N PRO A 119 -1.03 1.02 5.92
CA PRO A 119 -1.81 2.24 5.66
C PRO A 119 -2.77 2.61 6.79
N ASP A 120 -3.38 1.61 7.42
CA ASP A 120 -4.34 1.79 8.51
C ASP A 120 -3.72 2.48 9.75
N THR A 121 -2.43 2.24 10.01
CA THR A 121 -1.67 2.94 11.05
C THR A 121 -1.73 4.46 10.89
N VAL A 122 -1.61 4.94 9.66
CA VAL A 122 -1.73 6.38 9.36
C VAL A 122 -3.17 6.87 9.51
N GLY A 123 -4.15 6.05 9.12
CA GLY A 123 -5.58 6.36 9.28
C GLY A 123 -6.00 6.58 10.74
N ARG A 124 -5.47 5.76 11.66
CA ARG A 124 -5.76 5.84 13.10
C ARG A 124 -5.01 6.97 13.83
N SER A 125 -3.97 7.54 13.22
CA SER A 125 -3.07 8.50 13.86
C SER A 125 -3.77 9.75 14.40
N PRO A 126 -4.69 10.42 13.68
CA PRO A 126 -5.36 11.62 14.20
C PRO A 126 -6.16 11.35 15.48
N SER A 127 -6.83 10.20 15.58
CA SER A 127 -7.62 9.82 16.75
C SER A 127 -6.74 9.59 17.98
N LEU A 128 -5.58 8.94 17.81
CA LEU A 128 -4.61 8.75 18.90
C LEU A 128 -4.01 10.08 19.36
N LEU A 129 -3.60 10.93 18.41
CA LEU A 129 -3.02 12.25 18.70
C LEU A 129 -4.05 13.22 19.31
N ALA A 130 -5.33 13.07 19.03
CA ALA A 130 -6.40 13.86 19.65
C ALA A 130 -6.57 13.56 21.15
N GLY A 131 -6.05 12.44 21.64
CA GLY A 131 -6.00 12.12 23.07
C GLY A 131 -4.94 12.90 23.86
N LEU A 132 -4.00 13.58 23.18
CA LEU A 132 -2.99 14.41 23.82
C LEU A 132 -3.53 15.82 24.16
N PRO A 133 -3.01 16.46 25.23
CA PRO A 133 -3.16 17.89 25.43
C PRO A 133 -2.73 18.67 24.17
N GLN A 134 -3.58 19.60 23.72
CA GLN A 134 -3.32 20.39 22.52
C GLN A 134 -2.87 21.81 22.91
N PRO A 135 -1.88 22.41 22.23
CA PRO A 135 -0.98 21.81 21.24
C PRO A 135 0.06 20.85 21.85
N PHE A 136 0.45 19.82 21.09
CA PHE A 136 1.50 18.87 21.47
C PHE A 136 2.78 19.03 20.63
N THR A 137 3.91 18.62 21.20
CA THR A 137 5.22 18.55 20.56
C THR A 137 5.39 17.25 19.77
N ALA A 138 6.35 17.21 18.84
CA ALA A 138 6.73 15.97 18.17
C ALA A 138 7.25 14.89 19.15
N GLY A 139 7.78 15.29 20.31
CA GLY A 139 8.21 14.39 21.39
C GLY A 139 7.03 13.69 22.06
N GLU A 140 5.99 14.43 22.41
CA GLU A 140 4.76 13.87 23.00
C GLU A 140 4.02 12.98 22.00
N ALA A 141 3.95 13.38 20.72
CA ALA A 141 3.40 12.53 19.67
C ALA A 141 4.16 11.20 19.53
N ARG A 142 5.50 11.25 19.59
CA ARG A 142 6.36 10.06 19.51
C ARG A 142 6.07 9.08 20.65
N GLU A 143 5.94 9.61 21.86
CA GLU A 143 5.66 8.83 23.07
C GLU A 143 4.26 8.22 23.03
N ALA A 144 3.25 9.02 22.68
CA ALA A 144 1.87 8.56 22.56
C ALA A 144 1.68 7.46 21.50
N LEU A 145 2.42 7.55 20.39
CA LEU A 145 2.34 6.58 19.29
C LEU A 145 3.35 5.43 19.46
N GLY A 146 4.15 5.40 20.53
CA GLY A 146 5.13 4.34 20.79
C GLY A 146 6.15 4.16 19.66
N THR A 147 6.55 5.25 19.00
CA THR A 147 7.36 5.18 17.77
C THR A 147 8.68 5.97 17.90
N THR A 148 9.39 6.14 16.79
CA THR A 148 10.68 6.85 16.73
C THR A 148 10.56 8.21 16.06
N ARG A 149 11.60 9.06 16.18
CA ARG A 149 11.65 10.34 15.45
C ARG A 149 11.63 10.15 13.93
N LYS A 150 12.28 9.10 13.44
CA LYS A 150 12.32 8.71 12.00
C LYS A 150 10.92 8.43 11.44
N VAL A 151 9.96 8.07 12.29
CA VAL A 151 8.56 7.81 11.92
C VAL A 151 7.67 9.01 12.23
N VAL A 152 7.72 9.56 13.45
CA VAL A 152 6.78 10.58 13.91
C VAL A 152 6.85 11.87 13.10
N ILE A 153 8.06 12.30 12.70
CA ILE A 153 8.23 13.57 11.98
C ILE A 153 7.61 13.48 10.59
N PRO A 154 7.99 12.50 9.73
CA PRO A 154 7.32 12.28 8.45
C PRO A 154 5.81 12.03 8.58
N LEU A 155 5.37 11.37 9.66
CA LEU A 155 3.95 11.15 9.92
C LEU A 155 3.22 12.48 10.14
N LEU A 156 3.73 13.36 10.99
CA LEU A 156 3.13 14.66 11.26
C LEU A 156 3.12 15.55 10.01
N GLU A 157 4.15 15.47 9.17
CA GLU A 157 4.22 16.15 7.87
C GLU A 157 3.14 15.62 6.91
N LEU A 158 3.00 14.30 6.80
CA LEU A 158 1.96 13.67 5.99
C LEU A 158 0.56 14.06 6.47
N LEU A 159 0.31 14.04 7.78
CA LEU A 159 -0.97 14.42 8.36
C LEU A 159 -1.26 15.92 8.14
N ALA A 160 -0.23 16.77 8.20
CA ALA A 160 -0.38 18.19 7.92
C ALA A 160 -0.71 18.45 6.45
N GLY A 161 -0.03 17.76 5.52
CA GLY A 161 -0.36 17.81 4.10
C GLY A 161 -1.78 17.31 3.77
N ARG A 162 -2.33 16.43 4.62
CA ARG A 162 -3.73 15.95 4.54
C ARG A 162 -4.73 16.79 5.32
N GLY A 163 -4.30 17.89 5.95
CA GLY A 163 -5.17 18.73 6.78
C GLY A 163 -5.73 18.04 8.02
N ARG A 164 -5.08 16.98 8.52
CA ARG A 164 -5.45 16.25 9.75
C ARG A 164 -4.70 16.74 10.98
N THR A 165 -3.56 17.40 10.78
CA THR A 165 -2.86 18.16 11.80
C THR A 165 -2.42 19.50 11.24
N ARG A 166 -2.02 20.43 12.11
CA ARG A 166 -1.42 21.70 11.70
C ARG A 166 -0.33 22.11 12.68
N ARG A 167 0.78 22.62 12.15
CA ARG A 167 1.84 23.23 12.96
C ARG A 167 1.47 24.66 13.33
N VAL A 168 1.62 25.03 14.61
CA VAL A 168 1.36 26.37 15.14
C VAL A 168 2.66 27.17 15.32
N ALA A 169 2.55 28.47 15.61
CA ALA A 169 3.67 29.42 15.59
C ALA A 169 4.84 29.06 16.52
N ASP A 170 4.55 28.42 17.66
CA ASP A 170 5.56 27.97 18.63
C ASP A 170 6.23 26.62 18.27
N GLY A 171 5.92 26.09 17.08
CA GLY A 171 6.50 24.85 16.55
C GLY A 171 5.76 23.59 16.99
N ARG A 172 4.75 23.66 17.87
CA ARG A 172 3.89 22.54 18.24
C ARG A 172 2.83 22.23 17.18
N HIS A 173 2.09 21.14 17.39
CA HIS A 173 1.08 20.62 16.49
C HIS A 173 -0.29 20.59 17.18
N VAL A 174 -1.33 20.80 16.38
CA VAL A 174 -2.72 20.57 16.78
C VAL A 174 -3.39 19.60 15.80
N VAL A 175 -4.30 18.76 16.27
CA VAL A 175 -5.18 17.98 15.38
C VAL A 175 -6.22 18.91 14.74
N THR A 176 -6.46 18.75 13.45
CA THR A 176 -7.44 19.54 12.69
C THR A 176 -8.55 18.64 12.16
N GLY A 177 -9.78 18.86 12.65
CA GLY A 177 -10.97 18.08 12.31
C GLY A 177 -11.15 16.83 13.19
N ARG A 178 -12.32 16.74 13.84
CA ARG A 178 -12.89 15.46 14.33
C ARG A 178 -13.69 14.84 13.19
#